data_AF-A0A316NL65-F1
#
_entry.id   AF-A0A316NL65-F1
#
_cell.length_a   1.000
_cell.length_b   1.000
_cell.length_c   1.000
_cell.angle_alpha   90.00
_cell.angle_beta   90.00
_cell.angle_gamma   90.00
#
_symmetry.space_group_name_H-M   'P 1'
#
loop_
_entity.id
_entity.type
_entity.pdbx_description
1 polymer ?
#
loop_
_entity_poly.entity_id
_entity_poly.type
_entity_poly.pdbx_seq_one_letter_code
_entity_poly.pdbx_strand_id
1 'polypeptide(L)'
;MKPLNNFTEIISKNFISCKNYLYKNYGENPGKMLVHTGVLGWILSSAAQVAAVVFNDKISAKEKMFLIPQECADAAVNILSFYIVTNTFKAIGSKLVSTGKLSTPNIRKYIQKAGLEDKVGKVTTDIKKDMTGAIRQEYTDFKSGVDVITSTVGSIISCNLITPVLRNQYAASKQKEILAKRNLQKDNPEQIERPRILMPLSMADYQKLASLKFSGGNMKV
;
A
#
# COMPACT_ATOMS: atom_id res chain seq x y z
N MET A 1 -44.74 -20.26 -20.41
CA MET A 1 -43.37 -19.79 -20.11
C MET A 1 -43.48 -18.67 -19.08
N LYS A 2 -42.90 -18.84 -17.88
CA LYS A 2 -42.90 -17.79 -16.85
C LYS A 2 -41.90 -16.68 -17.26
N PRO A 3 -42.21 -15.38 -17.03
CA PRO A 3 -41.29 -14.30 -17.36
C PRO A 3 -40.03 -14.45 -16.51
N LEU A 4 -38.87 -14.53 -17.16
CA LEU A 4 -37.57 -14.48 -16.47
C LEU A 4 -37.48 -13.10 -15.79
N ASN A 5 -37.26 -13.12 -14.48
CA ASN A 5 -37.52 -12.01 -13.57
C ASN A 5 -36.68 -10.75 -13.88
N ASN A 6 -37.33 -9.59 -13.88
CA ASN A 6 -36.75 -8.23 -14.06
C ASN A 6 -35.51 -7.98 -13.16
N PHE A 7 -35.47 -8.58 -11.97
CA PHE A 7 -34.35 -8.48 -11.03
C PHE A 7 -33.07 -9.17 -11.52
N THR A 8 -33.18 -10.34 -12.14
CA THR A 8 -32.04 -11.08 -12.72
C THR A 8 -31.42 -10.33 -13.90
N GLU A 9 -32.22 -9.59 -14.66
CA GLU A 9 -31.75 -8.78 -15.78
C GLU A 9 -31.03 -7.50 -15.31
N ILE A 10 -31.52 -6.86 -14.24
CA ILE A 10 -30.86 -5.73 -13.59
C ILE A 10 -29.51 -6.16 -12.99
N ILE A 11 -29.47 -7.30 -12.30
CA ILE A 11 -28.22 -7.85 -11.77
C ILE A 11 -27.24 -8.17 -12.89
N SER A 12 -27.69 -8.79 -13.99
CA SER A 12 -26.79 -9.13 -15.11
C SER A 12 -26.23 -7.88 -15.80
N LYS A 13 -27.06 -6.84 -16.03
CA LYS A 13 -26.62 -5.56 -16.60
C LYS A 13 -25.60 -4.85 -15.71
N ASN A 14 -25.83 -4.83 -14.40
CA ASN A 14 -24.90 -4.24 -13.43
C ASN A 14 -23.59 -5.03 -13.33
N PHE A 15 -23.67 -6.36 -13.36
CA PHE A 15 -22.50 -7.23 -13.36
C PHE A 15 -21.66 -7.07 -14.64
N ILE A 16 -22.29 -7.02 -15.82
CA ILE A 16 -21.60 -6.81 -17.10
C ILE A 16 -20.94 -5.43 -17.13
N SER A 17 -21.62 -4.40 -16.65
CA SER A 17 -21.08 -3.03 -16.57
C SER A 17 -19.87 -2.97 -15.63
N CYS A 18 -19.96 -3.62 -14.46
CA CYS A 18 -18.85 -3.75 -13.53
C CYS A 18 -17.67 -4.51 -14.15
N LYS A 19 -17.92 -5.68 -14.76
CA LYS A 19 -16.91 -6.48 -15.45
C LYS A 19 -16.18 -5.66 -16.52
N ASN A 20 -16.92 -4.90 -17.34
CA ASN A 20 -16.33 -4.09 -18.40
C ASN A 20 -15.53 -2.92 -17.83
N TYR A 21 -16.00 -2.30 -16.73
CA TYR A 21 -15.24 -1.29 -16.00
C TYR A 21 -13.93 -1.85 -15.43
N LEU A 22 -13.97 -3.02 -14.79
CA LEU A 22 -12.80 -3.69 -14.25
C LEU A 22 -11.82 -4.06 -15.36
N TYR A 23 -12.31 -4.65 -16.45
CA TYR A 23 -11.46 -5.02 -17.58
C TYR A 23 -10.74 -3.79 -18.17
N LYS A 24 -11.47 -2.70 -18.42
CA LYS A 24 -10.91 -1.48 -19.02
C LYS A 24 -9.92 -0.75 -18.10
N ASN A 25 -10.15 -0.76 -16.78
CA ASN A 25 -9.30 -0.02 -15.84
C ASN A 25 -8.17 -0.85 -15.22
N TYR A 26 -8.34 -2.17 -15.16
CA TYR A 26 -7.47 -3.07 -14.41
C TYR A 26 -6.96 -4.27 -15.22
N GLY A 27 -7.70 -4.73 -16.24
CA GLY A 27 -7.25 -5.77 -17.16
C GLY A 27 -6.06 -5.30 -18.02
N GLU A 28 -6.09 -4.06 -18.50
CA GLU A 28 -5.00 -3.46 -19.28
C GLU A 28 -3.83 -2.94 -18.41
N ASN A 29 -4.00 -2.88 -17.08
CA ASN A 29 -2.97 -2.40 -16.16
C ASN A 29 -3.04 -3.13 -14.81
N PRO A 30 -2.62 -4.40 -14.76
CA PRO A 30 -2.73 -5.23 -13.55
C PRO A 30 -1.95 -4.64 -12.36
N GLY A 31 -0.84 -3.93 -12.61
CA GLY A 31 -0.11 -3.21 -11.56
C GLY A 31 -0.95 -2.11 -10.89
N LYS A 32 -1.81 -1.40 -11.63
CA LYS A 32 -2.74 -0.41 -11.06
C LYS A 32 -3.83 -1.08 -10.23
N MET A 33 -4.30 -2.26 -10.65
CA MET A 33 -5.23 -3.08 -9.88
C MET A 33 -4.66 -3.46 -8.52
N LEU A 34 -3.41 -3.95 -8.52
CA LEU A 34 -2.71 -4.35 -7.30
C LEU A 34 -2.62 -3.20 -6.29
N VAL A 35 -2.27 -2.00 -6.77
CA VAL A 35 -2.18 -0.81 -5.91
C VAL A 35 -3.55 -0.42 -5.35
N HIS A 36 -4.57 -0.35 -6.21
CA HIS A 36 -5.91 0.11 -5.79
C HIS A 36 -6.59 -0.88 -4.84
N THR A 37 -6.46 -2.18 -5.10
CA THR A 37 -7.02 -3.22 -4.22
C THR A 37 -6.30 -3.26 -2.87
N GLY A 38 -4.98 -3.06 -2.83
CA GLY A 38 -4.24 -2.90 -1.58
C GLY A 38 -4.72 -1.69 -0.76
N VAL A 39 -4.88 -0.54 -1.40
CA VAL A 39 -5.38 0.69 -0.75
C VAL A 39 -6.80 0.49 -0.20
N LEU A 40 -7.70 -0.10 -0.97
CA LEU A 40 -9.05 -0.41 -0.51
C LEU A 40 -9.04 -1.35 0.72
N GLY A 41 -8.16 -2.34 0.72
CA GLY A 41 -7.98 -3.24 1.86
C GLY A 41 -7.61 -2.49 3.14
N TRP A 42 -6.71 -1.51 3.06
CA TRP A 42 -6.34 -0.70 4.24
C TRP A 42 -7.42 0.27 4.68
N ILE A 43 -8.18 0.86 3.75
CA ILE A 43 -9.33 1.70 4.11
C ILE A 43 -10.35 0.88 4.89
N LEU A 44 -10.69 -0.31 4.41
CA LEU A 44 -11.63 -1.20 5.09
C LEU A 44 -11.09 -1.68 6.44
N SER A 45 -9.80 -2.01 6.51
CA SER A 45 -9.14 -2.39 7.77
C SER A 45 -9.18 -1.26 8.80
N SER A 46 -8.87 -0.03 8.40
CA SER A 46 -8.91 1.14 9.28
C SER A 46 -10.34 1.46 9.71
N ALA A 47 -11.31 1.39 8.80
CA ALA A 47 -12.72 1.58 9.13
C ALA A 47 -13.20 0.54 10.16
N ALA A 48 -12.79 -0.72 10.02
CA ALA A 48 -13.08 -1.76 11.01
C ALA A 48 -12.44 -1.48 12.37
N GLN A 49 -11.18 -1.02 12.40
CA GLN A 49 -10.47 -0.65 13.63
C GLN A 49 -11.14 0.54 14.32
N VAL A 50 -11.51 1.59 13.57
CA VAL A 50 -12.25 2.74 14.09
C VAL A 50 -13.62 2.32 14.62
N ALA A 51 -14.37 1.50 13.88
CA ALA A 51 -15.67 0.99 14.34
C ALA A 51 -15.52 0.18 15.64
N ALA A 52 -14.51 -0.68 15.73
CA ALA A 52 -14.23 -1.44 16.94
C ALA A 52 -13.92 -0.52 18.14
N VAL A 53 -13.19 0.58 17.94
CA VAL A 53 -12.93 1.57 18.99
C VAL A 53 -14.21 2.32 19.39
N VAL A 54 -15.05 2.70 18.41
CA VAL A 54 -16.29 3.44 18.65
C VAL A 54 -17.30 2.60 19.45
N PHE A 55 -17.52 1.34 19.06
CA PHE A 55 -18.51 0.45 19.67
C PHE A 55 -18.01 -0.27 20.93
N ASN A 56 -16.76 -0.07 21.34
CA ASN A 56 -16.26 -0.67 22.56
C ASN A 56 -16.56 0.22 23.78
N ASP A 57 -17.46 -0.26 24.63
CA ASP A 57 -17.88 0.42 25.86
C ASP A 57 -16.80 0.41 26.95
N LYS A 58 -15.79 -0.46 26.82
CA LYS A 58 -14.65 -0.51 27.76
C LYS A 58 -13.62 0.58 27.51
N ILE A 59 -13.71 1.31 26.39
CA ILE A 59 -12.83 2.43 26.07
C ILE A 59 -13.55 3.71 26.48
N SER A 60 -12.93 4.53 27.32
CA SER A 60 -13.53 5.79 27.75
C SER A 60 -13.65 6.78 26.59
N ALA A 61 -14.60 7.73 26.68
CA ALA A 61 -14.77 8.77 25.65
C ALA A 61 -13.47 9.57 25.41
N LYS A 62 -12.68 9.79 26.48
CA LYS A 62 -11.38 10.46 26.41
C LYS A 62 -10.37 9.64 25.63
N GLU A 63 -10.31 8.33 25.81
CA GLU A 63 -9.42 7.44 25.05
C GLU A 63 -9.83 7.34 23.58
N LYS A 64 -11.14 7.30 23.27
CA LYS A 64 -11.65 7.30 21.89
C LYS A 64 -11.17 8.53 21.10
N MET A 65 -11.16 9.71 21.73
CA MET A 65 -10.65 10.95 21.13
C MET A 65 -9.15 10.89 20.76
N PHE A 66 -8.37 10.00 21.39
CA PHE A 66 -6.96 9.81 21.05
C PHE A 66 -6.75 8.66 20.07
N LEU A 67 -7.50 7.56 20.21
CA LEU A 67 -7.32 6.34 19.41
C LEU A 67 -7.85 6.52 17.99
N ILE A 68 -9.03 7.12 17.81
CA ILE A 68 -9.63 7.25 16.47
C ILE A 68 -8.72 8.07 15.52
N PRO A 69 -8.18 9.25 15.91
CA PRO A 69 -7.25 9.96 15.05
C PRO A 69 -5.94 9.19 14.79
N GLN A 70 -5.50 8.34 15.72
CA GLN A 70 -4.30 7.52 15.53
C GLN A 70 -4.52 6.41 14.49
N GLU A 71 -5.65 5.70 14.54
CA GLU A 71 -5.99 4.68 13.55
C GLU A 71 -6.17 5.28 12.15
N CYS A 72 -6.76 6.47 12.07
CA CYS A 72 -6.86 7.23 10.81
C CYS A 72 -5.49 7.68 10.30
N ALA A 73 -4.61 8.18 11.19
CA ALA A 73 -3.27 8.62 10.81
C ALA A 73 -2.39 7.43 10.36
N ASP A 74 -2.48 6.28 11.02
CA ASP A 74 -1.77 5.07 10.64
C ASP A 74 -2.19 4.59 9.25
N ALA A 75 -3.50 4.58 8.98
CA ALA A 75 -4.03 4.25 7.67
C ALA A 75 -3.58 5.24 6.59
N ALA A 76 -3.60 6.54 6.89
CA ALA A 76 -3.14 7.57 5.97
C ALA A 76 -1.65 7.42 5.64
N VAL A 77 -0.79 7.18 6.63
CA VAL A 77 0.64 6.96 6.43
C VAL A 77 0.87 5.72 5.58
N ASN A 78 0.17 4.62 5.85
CA ASN A 78 0.35 3.37 5.12
C ASN A 78 -0.12 3.49 3.65
N ILE A 79 -1.30 4.08 3.42
CA ILE A 79 -1.84 4.32 2.07
C ILE A 79 -0.92 5.25 1.27
N LEU A 80 -0.50 6.38 1.87
CA LEU A 80 0.27 7.39 1.17
C LEU A 80 1.67 6.89 0.83
N SER A 81 2.37 6.29 1.80
CA SER A 81 3.70 5.72 1.57
C SER A 81 3.64 4.61 0.51
N PHE A 82 2.67 3.70 0.60
CA PHE A 82 2.51 2.63 -0.39
C PHE A 82 2.27 3.19 -1.78
N TYR A 83 1.37 4.16 -1.92
CA TYR A 83 1.07 4.72 -3.23
C TYR A 83 2.29 5.40 -3.85
N ILE A 84 3.02 6.21 -3.08
CA ILE A 84 4.21 6.93 -3.53
C ILE A 84 5.33 5.96 -3.92
N VAL A 85 5.66 5.04 -3.02
CA VAL A 85 6.79 4.11 -3.20
C VAL A 85 6.49 3.15 -4.35
N THR A 86 5.30 2.55 -4.36
CA THR A 86 4.92 1.59 -5.40
C THR A 86 4.91 2.24 -6.78
N ASN A 87 4.39 3.47 -6.91
CA ASN A 87 4.41 4.19 -8.19
C ASN A 87 5.82 4.59 -8.61
N THR A 88 6.72 4.90 -7.67
CA THR A 88 8.13 5.20 -7.97
C THR A 88 8.83 3.97 -8.54
N PHE A 89 8.68 2.81 -7.90
CA PHE A 89 9.26 1.55 -8.40
C PHE A 89 8.66 1.15 -9.75
N LYS A 90 7.34 1.29 -9.92
CA LYS A 90 6.67 1.10 -11.22
C LYS A 90 7.26 2.01 -12.29
N ALA A 91 7.45 3.30 -12.00
CA ALA A 91 8.00 4.26 -12.95
C ALA A 91 9.44 3.88 -13.36
N ILE A 92 10.26 3.41 -12.40
CA ILE A 92 11.62 2.90 -12.69
C ILE A 92 11.54 1.67 -13.61
N GLY A 93 10.72 0.67 -13.28
CA GLY A 93 10.53 -0.53 -14.09
C GLY A 93 10.05 -0.22 -15.51
N SER A 94 8.98 0.58 -15.61
CA SER A 94 8.45 1.09 -16.87
C SER A 94 9.51 1.78 -17.71
N LYS A 95 10.37 2.61 -17.10
CA LYS A 95 11.43 3.35 -17.79
C LYS A 95 12.57 2.44 -18.25
N LEU A 96 12.91 1.42 -17.47
CA LEU A 96 13.91 0.42 -17.88
C LEU A 96 13.44 -0.38 -19.11
N VAL A 97 12.14 -0.69 -19.17
CA VAL A 97 11.54 -1.35 -20.33
C VAL A 97 11.43 -0.40 -21.52
N SER A 98 10.97 0.84 -21.31
CA SER A 98 10.79 1.83 -22.40
C SER A 98 12.08 2.33 -23.02
N THR A 99 13.19 2.29 -22.28
CA THR A 99 14.52 2.60 -22.81
C THR A 99 15.21 1.38 -23.42
N GLY A 100 14.59 0.19 -23.37
CA GLY A 100 15.15 -1.05 -23.92
C GLY A 100 16.24 -1.69 -23.07
N LYS A 101 16.62 -1.05 -21.96
CA LYS A 101 17.63 -1.57 -21.03
C LYS A 101 17.18 -2.90 -20.42
N LEU A 102 15.89 -3.05 -20.17
CA LEU A 102 15.25 -4.31 -19.79
C LEU A 102 14.33 -4.77 -20.93
N SER A 103 14.65 -5.89 -21.58
CA SER A 103 13.90 -6.39 -22.73
C SER A 103 14.00 -7.92 -22.85
N THR A 104 13.03 -8.55 -23.50
CA THR A 104 13.10 -9.98 -23.85
C THR A 104 14.06 -10.21 -25.01
N PRO A 105 14.58 -11.44 -25.23
CA PRO A 105 15.45 -11.74 -26.36
C PRO A 105 14.85 -11.36 -27.73
N ASN A 106 13.54 -11.51 -27.90
CA ASN A 106 12.85 -11.16 -29.15
C ASN A 106 12.79 -9.64 -29.37
N ILE A 107 12.43 -8.89 -28.33
CA ILE A 107 12.44 -7.42 -28.36
C ILE A 107 13.86 -6.90 -28.61
N ARG A 108 14.86 -7.52 -27.98
CA ARG A 108 16.27 -7.16 -28.18
C ARG A 108 16.70 -7.40 -29.62
N LYS A 109 16.41 -8.58 -30.20
CA LYS A 109 16.67 -8.86 -31.63
C LYS A 109 16.01 -7.86 -32.57
N TYR A 110 14.80 -7.39 -32.24
CA TYR A 110 14.13 -6.34 -33.00
C TYR A 110 14.89 -5.01 -32.92
N ILE A 111 15.31 -4.58 -31.73
CA ILE A 111 16.11 -3.36 -31.51
C ILE A 111 17.40 -3.39 -32.35
N GLN A 112 18.07 -4.55 -32.43
CA GLN A 112 19.29 -4.72 -33.24
C GLN A 112 18.98 -4.58 -34.74
N LYS A 113 17.94 -5.27 -35.22
CA LYS A 113 17.52 -5.22 -36.63
C LYS A 113 17.06 -3.83 -37.07
N ALA A 114 16.47 -3.06 -36.15
CA ALA A 114 16.02 -1.70 -36.40
C ALA A 114 17.14 -0.64 -36.30
N GLY A 115 18.37 -1.03 -35.96
CA GLY A 115 19.49 -0.10 -35.79
C GLY A 115 19.30 0.87 -34.61
N LEU A 116 18.56 0.45 -33.59
CA LEU A 116 18.21 1.30 -32.43
C LEU A 116 19.15 1.08 -31.23
N GLU A 117 20.23 0.30 -31.39
CA GLU A 117 21.16 -0.05 -30.31
C GLU A 117 21.76 1.18 -29.61
N ASP A 118 22.14 2.21 -30.37
CA ASP A 118 22.72 3.45 -29.84
C ASP A 118 21.74 4.31 -29.02
N LYS A 119 20.46 3.96 -29.05
CA LYS A 119 19.38 4.63 -28.30
C LYS A 119 19.00 3.86 -27.03
N VAL A 120 19.47 2.63 -26.87
CA VAL A 120 19.17 1.80 -25.69
C VAL A 120 19.75 2.44 -24.43
N GLY A 121 18.94 2.52 -23.37
CA GLY A 121 19.33 3.05 -22.06
C GLY A 121 19.37 4.57 -21.97
N LYS A 122 19.13 5.32 -23.05
CA LYS A 122 19.01 6.77 -23.01
C LYS A 122 17.65 7.18 -22.45
N VAL A 123 17.66 8.13 -21.52
CA VAL A 123 16.47 8.58 -20.76
C VAL A 123 15.34 9.14 -21.65
N THR A 124 15.66 9.61 -22.85
CA THR A 124 14.72 10.22 -23.80
C THR A 124 14.14 9.24 -24.81
N THR A 125 14.56 7.98 -24.80
CA THR A 125 14.15 6.98 -25.78
C THR A 125 12.88 6.25 -25.34
N ASP A 126 11.89 6.20 -26.23
CA ASP A 126 10.68 5.38 -26.10
C ASP A 126 10.59 4.44 -27.31
N ILE A 127 11.19 3.26 -27.18
CA ILE A 127 11.23 2.24 -28.24
C ILE A 127 9.85 1.65 -28.56
N LYS A 128 8.81 1.94 -27.76
CA LYS A 128 7.44 1.50 -28.07
C LYS A 128 6.93 2.11 -29.38
N LYS A 129 7.36 3.33 -29.72
CA LYS A 129 6.86 4.07 -30.88
C LYS A 129 7.26 3.43 -32.21
N ASP A 130 8.38 2.71 -32.22
CA ASP A 130 8.93 2.12 -33.42
C ASP A 130 8.38 0.70 -33.68
N MET A 131 7.70 0.08 -32.70
CA MET A 131 7.21 -1.30 -32.79
C MET A 131 5.81 -1.40 -33.42
N THR A 132 5.60 -2.40 -34.28
CA THR A 132 4.30 -2.71 -34.90
C THR A 132 3.97 -4.20 -34.81
N GLY A 133 2.68 -4.54 -34.93
CA GLY A 133 2.20 -5.93 -34.96
C GLY A 133 2.48 -6.72 -33.68
N ALA A 134 2.83 -8.00 -33.83
CA ALA A 134 3.00 -8.94 -32.72
C ALA A 134 4.10 -8.53 -31.71
N ILE A 135 5.18 -7.89 -32.17
CA ILE A 135 6.28 -7.42 -31.30
C ILE A 135 5.80 -6.33 -30.33
N ARG A 136 4.89 -5.46 -30.77
CA ARG A 136 4.30 -4.43 -29.91
C ARG A 136 3.42 -5.03 -28.81
N GLN A 137 2.72 -6.13 -29.12
CA GLN A 137 1.92 -6.85 -28.14
C GLN A 137 2.81 -7.55 -27.11
N GLU A 138 3.84 -8.29 -27.56
CA GLU A 138 4.83 -8.92 -26.68
C GLU A 138 5.52 -7.88 -25.76
N TYR A 139 5.89 -6.71 -26.30
CA TYR A 139 6.43 -5.60 -25.52
C TYR A 139 5.43 -5.09 -24.47
N THR A 140 4.16 -4.95 -24.83
CA THR A 140 3.13 -4.43 -23.92
C THR A 140 2.85 -5.41 -22.78
N ASP A 141 2.81 -6.71 -23.08
CA ASP A 141 2.62 -7.77 -22.10
C ASP A 141 3.84 -7.87 -21.17
N PHE A 142 5.05 -7.85 -21.73
CA PHE A 142 6.29 -7.84 -20.96
C PHE A 142 6.36 -6.61 -20.04
N LYS A 143 6.08 -5.42 -20.56
CA LYS A 143 6.04 -4.19 -19.76
C LYS A 143 5.02 -4.29 -18.62
N SER A 144 3.84 -4.85 -18.90
CA SER A 144 2.80 -5.03 -17.88
C SER A 144 3.25 -5.99 -16.78
N GLY A 145 3.94 -7.08 -17.14
CA GLY A 145 4.54 -8.01 -16.18
C GLY A 145 5.62 -7.36 -15.32
N VAL A 146 6.53 -6.58 -15.93
CA VAL A 146 7.55 -5.82 -15.19
C VAL A 146 6.91 -4.79 -14.26
N ASP A 147 5.86 -4.08 -14.71
CA ASP A 147 5.12 -3.13 -13.89
C ASP A 147 4.51 -3.82 -12.66
N VAL A 148 3.99 -5.05 -12.79
CA VAL A 148 3.47 -5.83 -11.65
C VAL A 148 4.59 -6.22 -10.68
N ILE A 149 5.70 -6.77 -11.18
CA ILE A 149 6.82 -7.20 -10.34
C ILE A 149 7.41 -6.01 -9.58
N THR A 150 7.71 -4.92 -10.28
CA THR A 150 8.31 -3.74 -9.66
C THR A 150 7.35 -3.07 -8.69
N SER A 151 6.05 -3.03 -8.99
CA SER A 151 5.04 -2.55 -8.04
C SER A 151 4.99 -3.44 -6.79
N THR A 152 5.12 -4.76 -6.94
CA THR A 152 5.14 -5.71 -5.82
C THR A 152 6.40 -5.54 -4.95
N VAL A 153 7.55 -5.29 -5.55
CA VAL A 153 8.77 -4.98 -4.78
C VAL A 153 8.60 -3.66 -4.03
N GLY A 154 8.07 -2.64 -4.70
CA GLY A 154 7.77 -1.34 -4.08
C GLY A 154 6.80 -1.47 -2.92
N SER A 155 5.78 -2.33 -3.02
CA SER A 155 4.84 -2.57 -1.93
C SER A 155 5.48 -3.23 -0.72
N ILE A 156 6.30 -4.26 -0.92
CA ILE A 156 7.02 -4.95 0.17
C ILE A 156 7.92 -3.95 0.91
N ILE A 157 8.64 -3.10 0.17
CA ILE A 157 9.51 -2.06 0.75
C ILE A 157 8.66 -1.04 1.51
N SER A 158 7.55 -0.59 0.93
CA SER A 158 6.69 0.38 1.61
C SER A 158 6.16 -0.16 2.92
N CYS A 159 5.52 -1.33 2.90
CA CYS A 159 4.82 -1.90 4.05
C CYS A 159 5.78 -2.29 5.18
N ASN A 160 6.97 -2.80 4.85
CA ASN A 160 7.87 -3.39 5.84
C ASN A 160 9.01 -2.48 6.28
N LEU A 161 9.36 -1.44 5.50
CA LEU A 161 10.47 -0.55 5.82
C LEU A 161 10.00 0.88 6.03
N ILE A 162 9.27 1.44 5.06
CA ILE A 162 8.96 2.87 5.07
C ILE A 162 7.80 3.18 6.03
N THR A 163 6.72 2.42 5.98
CA THR A 163 5.56 2.62 6.87
C THR A 163 5.97 2.57 8.35
N PRO A 164 6.75 1.58 8.85
CA PRO A 164 7.19 1.56 10.25
C PRO A 164 8.02 2.79 10.65
N VAL A 165 8.92 3.26 9.78
CA VAL A 165 9.73 4.47 10.04
C VAL A 165 8.85 5.71 10.14
N LEU A 166 7.94 5.89 9.19
CA LEU A 166 7.03 7.05 9.19
C LEU A 166 6.07 7.01 10.38
N ARG A 167 5.55 5.83 10.74
CA ARG A 167 4.70 5.64 11.92
C ARG A 167 5.46 6.00 13.21
N ASN A 168 6.72 5.56 13.32
CA ASN A 168 7.57 5.89 14.48
C ASN A 168 7.86 7.39 14.59
N GLN A 169 8.14 8.06 13.47
CA GLN A 169 8.33 9.50 13.45
C GLN A 169 7.06 10.26 13.84
N TYR A 170 5.91 9.84 13.33
CA TYR A 170 4.62 10.40 13.70
C TYR A 170 4.34 10.23 15.20
N ALA A 171 4.54 9.02 15.73
CA ALA A 171 4.36 8.73 17.16
C ALA A 171 5.30 9.57 18.04
N ALA A 172 6.57 9.72 17.65
CA ALA A 172 7.53 10.56 18.38
C ALA A 172 7.14 12.04 18.37
N SER A 173 6.62 12.56 17.25
CA SER A 173 6.12 13.94 17.16
C SER A 173 4.91 14.16 18.08
N LYS A 174 3.95 13.24 18.05
CA LYS A 174 2.78 13.29 18.95
C LYS A 174 3.17 13.15 20.41
N GLN A 175 4.15 12.32 20.74
CA GLN A 175 4.67 12.20 22.10
C GLN A 175 5.29 13.51 22.59
N LYS A 176 6.07 14.20 21.75
CA LYS A 176 6.64 15.52 22.07
C LYS A 176 5.54 16.57 22.30
N GLU A 177 4.50 16.58 21.46
CA GLU A 177 3.35 17.50 21.61
C GLU A 177 2.62 17.28 22.95
N ILE A 178 2.40 16.02 23.32
CA ILE A 178 1.76 15.65 24.60
C ILE A 178 2.64 16.03 25.80
N LEU A 179 3.95 15.81 25.71
CA LEU A 179 4.90 16.18 26.76
C LEU A 179 4.99 17.72 26.94
N ALA A 180 4.99 18.47 25.84
CA ALA A 180 4.98 19.94 25.88
C ALA A 180 3.71 20.48 26.55
N LYS A 181 2.52 19.95 26.20
CA LYS A 181 1.26 20.31 26.85
C LYS A 181 1.22 19.94 28.34
N ARG A 182 1.88 18.85 28.74
CA ARG A 182 2.03 18.45 30.15
C ARG A 182 2.99 19.32 30.94
N ASN A 183 4.10 19.77 30.34
CA ASN A 183 5.04 20.67 30.98
C ASN A 183 4.44 22.06 31.21
N LEU A 184 3.50 22.49 30.36
CA LEU A 184 2.71 23.72 30.55
C LEU A 184 1.61 23.58 31.62
N GLN A 185 1.11 22.37 31.88
CA GLN A 185 0.10 22.09 32.92
C GLN A 185 0.71 21.84 34.32
N LYS A 186 2.05 21.82 34.45
CA LYS A 186 2.74 21.58 35.72
C LYS A 186 2.59 22.73 36.75
N ASP A 187 2.00 23.86 36.37
CA ASP A 187 1.66 24.98 37.26
C ASP A 187 0.29 24.83 37.97
N ASN A 188 -0.43 23.72 37.80
CA ASN A 188 -1.62 23.42 38.61
C ASN A 188 -1.61 21.96 39.12
N PRO A 189 -1.55 21.72 40.44
CA PRO A 189 -1.34 20.39 40.99
C PRO A 189 -2.68 19.68 41.19
N GLU A 190 -3.23 19.06 40.16
CA GLU A 190 -4.28 18.06 40.36
C GLU A 190 -3.84 16.68 39.88
N GLN A 191 -3.86 15.75 40.84
CA GLN A 191 -3.52 14.34 40.69
C GLN A 191 -4.48 13.68 39.69
N ILE A 192 -3.98 13.31 38.52
CA ILE A 192 -4.73 12.49 37.57
C ILE A 192 -3.85 11.32 37.14
N GLU A 193 -4.36 10.11 37.34
CA GLU A 193 -3.69 8.83 37.10
C GLU A 193 -2.97 8.78 35.75
N ARG A 194 -1.73 8.26 35.78
CA ARG A 194 -0.83 8.16 34.62
C ARG A 194 -1.39 7.13 33.62
N PRO A 195 -1.82 7.50 32.39
CA PRO A 195 -1.85 6.52 31.32
C PRO A 195 -0.40 6.11 31.05
N ARG A 196 -0.15 4.80 31.05
CA ARG A 196 1.18 4.18 30.95
C ARG A 196 1.88 4.71 29.70
N ILE A 197 2.77 5.69 29.88
CA ILE A 197 3.55 6.30 28.82
C ILE A 197 4.38 5.16 28.22
N LEU A 198 4.25 4.91 26.91
CA LEU A 198 5.22 4.11 26.17
C LEU A 198 6.58 4.81 26.32
N MET A 199 7.35 4.38 27.32
CA MET A 199 8.80 4.58 27.29
C MET A 199 9.30 3.94 25.99
N PRO A 200 10.27 4.56 25.30
CA PRO A 200 10.95 3.86 24.22
C PRO A 200 11.50 2.56 24.80
N LEU A 201 10.95 1.42 24.37
CA LEU A 201 11.43 0.13 24.82
C LEU A 201 12.89 0.00 24.42
N SER A 202 13.74 -0.37 25.37
CA SER A 202 15.11 -0.75 25.03
C SER A 202 15.06 -1.99 24.13
N MET A 203 16.10 -2.21 23.32
CA MET A 203 16.17 -3.43 22.50
C MET A 203 16.10 -4.71 23.36
N ALA A 204 16.58 -4.64 24.60
CA ALA A 204 16.46 -5.73 25.56
C ALA A 204 14.99 -5.98 25.97
N ASP A 205 14.20 -4.93 26.19
CA ASP A 205 12.77 -5.04 26.48
C ASP A 205 11.99 -5.58 25.28
N TYR A 206 12.38 -5.20 24.06
CA TYR A 206 11.75 -5.66 22.83
C TYR A 206 12.01 -7.17 22.60
N GLN A 207 13.25 -7.62 22.80
CA GLN A 207 13.61 -9.04 22.73
C GLN A 207 12.86 -9.87 23.78
N LYS A 208 12.71 -9.34 24.99
CA LYS A 208 11.99 -10.00 26.09
C LYS A 208 10.49 -10.11 25.83
N LEU A 209 9.84 -9.08 25.28
CA LEU A 209 8.44 -9.13 24.89
C LEU A 209 8.21 -10.05 23.67
N ALA A 210 9.13 -10.05 22.71
CA ALA A 210 9.09 -10.97 21.57
C ALA A 210 9.20 -12.43 22.04
N SER A 211 10.08 -12.74 23.00
CA SER A 211 10.19 -14.09 23.57
C SER A 211 8.95 -14.51 24.36
N LEU A 212 8.27 -13.56 25.02
CA LEU A 212 7.00 -13.84 25.73
C LEU A 212 5.86 -14.18 24.76
N LYS A 213 5.84 -13.57 23.57
CA LYS A 213 4.83 -13.86 22.53
C LYS A 213 4.92 -15.30 21.99
N PHE A 214 6.08 -15.95 22.09
CA PHE A 214 6.28 -17.35 21.69
C PHE A 214 6.20 -18.35 22.85
N SER A 215 6.20 -17.90 24.12
CA SER A 215 6.22 -18.79 25.29
C SER A 215 4.85 -19.04 25.94
N GLY A 216 3.76 -18.49 25.39
CA GLY A 216 2.40 -18.62 25.95
C GLY A 216 1.57 -19.79 25.40
N GLY A 217 2.15 -20.66 24.58
CA GLY A 217 1.47 -21.77 23.94
C GLY A 217 1.38 -23.04 24.80
N ASN A 218 0.76 -22.97 25.98
CA ASN A 218 0.19 -24.17 26.60
C ASN A 218 -1.26 -24.30 26.15
N MET A 219 -1.46 -24.80 24.92
CA MET A 219 -2.72 -25.44 24.58
C MET A 219 -2.79 -26.74 25.36
N LYS A 220 -3.57 -26.75 26.44
CA LYS A 220 -4.06 -28.01 27.00
C LYS A 220 -4.99 -28.61 25.95
N VAL A 221 -4.60 -29.76 25.42
CA VAL A 221 -5.49 -30.68 24.69
C VAL A 221 -6.47 -31.27 25.68
#